data_AF-A0A3L6LUZ6-F1
#
_entry.id   AF-A0A3L6LUZ6-F1
#
_cell.length_a   1.000
_cell.length_b   1.000
_cell.length_c   1.000
_cell.angle_alpha   90.00
_cell.angle_beta   90.00
_cell.angle_gamma   90.00
#
_symmetry.space_group_name_H-M   'P 1'
#
loop_
_entity.id
_entity.type
_entity.pdbx_description
1 polymer ?
#
loop_
_entity_poly.entity_id
_entity_poly.type
_entity_poly.pdbx_seq_one_letter_code
_entity_poly.pdbx_strand_id
1 'polypeptide(L)'
;MKNKQGGFTLVEIAIVLVIIGLLLGGVLKGQELINSAKVKNFINDFKTVPLFVYGYQDKFRALPGDDLNAATHLSGAATAAGVTLLTPTSTSLGNGRIEGSYNSTSNTDESVAFWQQVRLANLAAGSASFSTPANDLPTNADGGRLGIQSTAPITGMTGSYFVCSEGIQGRFAKQIDITLDDGNTATGSVRVAAGPYSNKELTAIATTAIVDATTYIVCTAF
;
A
#
# COMPACT_ATOMS: atom_id res chain seq x y z
N MET A 1 30.52 -52.12 -32.50
CA MET A 1 30.77 -52.13 -31.04
C MET A 1 29.42 -52.01 -30.35
N LYS A 2 28.98 -53.02 -29.58
CA LYS A 2 27.66 -53.01 -28.92
C LYS A 2 27.77 -52.23 -27.60
N ASN A 3 27.20 -51.03 -27.54
CA ASN A 3 27.05 -50.29 -26.29
C ASN A 3 26.06 -51.03 -25.38
N LYS A 4 26.54 -51.54 -24.24
CA LYS A 4 25.66 -52.00 -23.16
C LYS A 4 25.05 -50.76 -22.51
N GLN A 5 23.76 -50.51 -22.74
CA GLN A 5 23.04 -49.54 -21.90
C GLN A 5 22.92 -50.13 -20.50
N GLY A 6 23.51 -49.48 -19.50
CA GLY A 6 23.32 -49.82 -18.09
C GLY A 6 21.88 -49.51 -17.71
N GLY A 7 21.12 -50.52 -17.29
CA GLY A 7 19.80 -50.30 -16.71
C GLY A 7 19.92 -49.57 -15.37
N PHE A 8 19.04 -48.59 -15.13
CA PHE A 8 18.97 -47.89 -13.86
C PHE A 8 18.56 -48.84 -12.73
N THR A 9 19.22 -48.76 -11.58
CA THR A 9 18.84 -49.56 -10.41
C THR A 9 17.60 -48.99 -9.74
N LEU A 10 16.78 -49.85 -9.14
CA LEU A 10 15.61 -49.43 -8.34
C LEU A 10 15.98 -48.45 -7.22
N VAL A 11 17.18 -48.61 -6.65
CA VAL A 11 17.70 -47.76 -5.56
C VAL A 11 18.03 -46.35 -6.06
N GLU A 12 18.63 -46.21 -7.24
CA GLU A 12 18.92 -44.90 -7.82
C GLU A 12 17.64 -44.10 -8.09
N ILE A 13 16.61 -44.73 -8.65
CA ILE A 13 15.32 -44.05 -8.89
C ILE A 13 14.65 -43.69 -7.56
N ALA A 14 14.72 -44.55 -6.54
CA ALA A 14 14.13 -44.28 -5.24
C ALA A 14 14.72 -43.03 -4.56
N ILE A 15 16.06 -42.88 -4.58
CA ILE A 15 16.73 -41.70 -3.99
C ILE A 15 16.35 -40.43 -4.76
N VAL A 16 16.30 -40.51 -6.09
CA VAL A 16 15.92 -39.36 -6.93
C VAL A 16 14.50 -38.89 -6.61
N LEU A 17 13.54 -39.82 -6.46
CA LEU A 17 12.15 -39.46 -6.11
C LEU A 17 12.03 -38.84 -4.72
N VAL A 18 12.81 -39.31 -3.74
CA VAL A 18 12.85 -38.71 -2.39
C VAL A 18 13.39 -37.29 -2.45
N ILE A 19 14.50 -37.06 -3.16
CA ILE A 19 15.08 -35.73 -3.31
C ILE A 19 14.09 -34.78 -3.99
N ILE A 20 13.46 -35.21 -5.09
CA ILE A 20 12.43 -34.41 -5.78
C ILE A 20 11.25 -34.12 -4.85
N GLY A 21 10.77 -35.10 -4.09
CA GLY A 21 9.69 -34.92 -3.12
C GLY A 21 10.01 -33.89 -2.04
N LEU A 22 11.22 -33.94 -1.49
CA LEU A 22 11.70 -32.98 -0.49
C LEU A 22 11.86 -31.57 -1.08
N LEU A 23 12.40 -31.47 -2.29
CA LEU A 23 12.56 -30.19 -2.99
C LEU A 23 11.20 -29.55 -3.31
N LEU A 24 10.24 -30.33 -3.83
CA LEU A 24 8.90 -29.85 -4.13
C LEU A 24 8.17 -29.40 -2.86
N GLY A 25 8.25 -30.17 -1.77
CA GLY A 25 7.68 -29.80 -0.47
C GLY A 25 8.29 -28.51 0.10
N GLY A 26 9.62 -28.36 -0.02
CA GLY A 26 10.33 -27.16 0.40
C GLY A 26 9.92 -25.91 -0.39
N VAL A 27 9.79 -26.02 -1.72
CA VAL A 27 9.40 -24.90 -2.59
C VAL A 27 7.96 -24.44 -2.30
N LEU A 28 7.01 -25.37 -2.15
CA LEU A 28 5.62 -25.03 -1.83
C LEU A 28 5.52 -24.27 -0.50
N LYS A 29 6.26 -24.72 0.53
CA LYS A 29 6.28 -24.00 1.81
C LYS A 29 6.97 -22.63 1.68
N GLY A 30 8.04 -22.54 0.89
CA GLY A 30 8.73 -21.30 0.60
C GLY A 30 7.84 -20.24 -0.05
N GLN A 31 7.02 -20.65 -1.03
CA GLN A 31 6.06 -19.74 -1.69
C GLN A 31 5.01 -19.20 -0.71
N GLU A 32 4.47 -20.05 0.16
CA GLU A 32 3.49 -19.63 1.16
C GLU A 32 4.08 -18.68 2.22
N LEU A 33 5.36 -18.85 2.58
CA LEU A 33 6.06 -17.91 3.46
C LEU A 33 6.24 -16.55 2.80
N ILE A 34 6.56 -16.49 1.51
CA ILE A 34 6.66 -15.23 0.74
C ILE A 34 5.29 -14.54 0.68
N ASN A 35 4.22 -15.29 0.37
CA ASN A 35 2.85 -14.79 0.34
C ASN A 35 2.44 -14.18 1.70
N SER A 36 2.75 -14.89 2.79
CA SER A 36 2.50 -14.42 4.15
C SER A 36 3.28 -13.15 4.50
N ALA A 37 4.52 -13.02 4.01
CA ALA A 37 5.34 -11.83 4.20
C ALA A 37 4.77 -10.63 3.44
N LYS A 38 4.30 -10.81 2.20
CA LYS A 38 3.63 -9.76 1.42
C LYS A 38 2.39 -9.23 2.14
N VAL A 39 1.54 -10.13 2.64
CA VAL A 39 0.33 -9.76 3.39
C VAL A 39 0.66 -8.95 4.64
N LYS A 40 1.71 -9.34 5.38
CA LYS A 40 2.19 -8.56 6.53
C LYS A 40 2.69 -7.18 6.14
N ASN A 41 3.38 -7.03 5.00
CA ASN A 41 3.81 -5.72 4.51
C ASN A 41 2.60 -4.84 4.17
N PHE A 42 1.59 -5.35 3.48
CA PHE A 42 0.36 -4.59 3.20
C PHE A 42 -0.35 -4.15 4.48
N ILE A 43 -0.47 -5.05 5.47
CA ILE A 43 -1.07 -4.72 6.77
C ILE A 43 -0.27 -3.62 7.48
N ASN A 44 1.07 -3.68 7.42
CA ASN A 44 1.92 -2.66 8.00
C ASN A 44 1.77 -1.32 7.28
N ASP A 45 1.62 -1.29 5.96
CA ASP A 45 1.35 -0.07 5.19
C ASP A 45 0.06 0.61 5.70
N PHE A 46 -1.03 -0.16 5.87
CA PHE A 46 -2.29 0.38 6.39
C PHE A 46 -2.22 0.84 7.86
N LYS A 47 -1.34 0.25 8.68
CA LYS A 47 -1.14 0.65 10.07
C LYS A 47 -0.19 1.84 10.23
N THR A 48 0.79 2.00 9.34
CA THR A 48 1.82 3.03 9.46
C THR A 48 1.36 4.39 8.97
N VAL A 49 0.52 4.44 7.92
CA VAL A 49 0.01 5.71 7.39
C VAL A 49 -0.78 6.53 8.42
N PRO A 50 -1.72 5.95 9.20
CA PRO A 50 -2.36 6.65 10.31
C PRO A 50 -1.36 7.19 11.34
N LEU A 51 -0.29 6.45 11.64
CA LEU A 51 0.74 6.89 12.58
C LEU A 51 1.50 8.12 12.07
N PHE A 52 1.67 8.27 10.76
CA PHE A 52 2.26 9.48 10.20
C PHE A 52 1.36 10.71 10.38
N VAL A 53 0.03 10.53 10.21
CA VAL A 53 -0.95 11.60 10.47
C VAL A 53 -0.85 12.05 11.93
N TYR A 54 -0.98 11.10 12.87
CA TYR A 54 -0.96 11.41 14.30
C TYR A 54 0.40 11.94 14.78
N GLY A 55 1.50 11.38 14.28
CA GLY A 55 2.85 11.85 14.61
C GLY A 55 3.12 13.27 14.11
N TYR A 56 2.58 13.64 12.94
CA TYR A 56 2.70 15.00 12.42
C TYR A 56 1.82 15.97 13.21
N GLN A 57 0.60 15.56 13.56
CA GLN A 57 -0.29 16.34 14.44
C GLN A 57 0.31 16.60 15.82
N ASP A 58 0.93 15.59 16.44
CA ASP A 58 1.57 15.76 17.76
C ASP A 58 2.75 16.75 17.67
N LYS A 59 3.56 16.66 16.60
CA LYS A 59 4.75 17.48 16.41
C LYS A 59 4.44 18.93 16.03
N PHE A 60 3.45 19.17 15.17
CA PHE A 60 3.21 20.48 14.55
C PHE A 60 1.81 21.05 14.80
N ARG A 61 0.91 20.29 15.45
CA ARG A 61 -0.50 20.67 15.66
C ARG A 61 -1.24 21.03 14.37
N ALA A 62 -0.80 20.42 13.27
CA ALA A 62 -1.34 20.59 11.93
C ALA A 62 -1.45 19.21 11.26
N LEU A 63 -2.15 19.14 10.15
CA LEU A 63 -2.26 17.92 9.35
C LEU A 63 -1.24 17.93 8.21
N PRO A 64 -0.55 16.82 7.95
CA PRO A 64 0.35 16.73 6.81
C PRO A 64 -0.47 16.82 5.51
N GLY A 65 0.03 17.59 4.55
CA GLY A 65 -0.65 17.95 3.31
C GLY A 65 -1.55 19.18 3.45
N ASP A 66 -2.14 19.41 4.62
CA ASP A 66 -3.12 20.47 4.92
C ASP A 66 -2.55 21.60 5.83
N ASP A 67 -1.24 21.60 6.05
CA ASP A 67 -0.56 22.52 6.98
C ASP A 67 -0.32 23.91 6.37
N LEU A 68 -1.04 24.94 6.83
CA LEU A 68 -0.81 26.36 6.43
C LEU A 68 0.61 26.84 6.72
N ASN A 69 1.22 26.32 7.79
CA ASN A 69 2.52 26.74 8.27
C ASN A 69 3.61 25.74 7.87
N ALA A 70 3.37 24.89 6.86
CA ALA A 70 4.33 23.90 6.38
C ALA A 70 5.69 24.53 6.06
N ALA A 71 5.71 25.73 5.47
CA ALA A 71 6.94 26.47 5.20
C ALA A 71 7.71 26.79 6.49
N THR A 72 7.03 27.20 7.56
CA THR A 72 7.65 27.46 8.86
C THR A 72 8.16 26.18 9.52
N HIS A 73 7.40 25.10 9.42
CA HIS A 73 7.72 23.83 10.07
C HIS A 73 8.83 23.05 9.36
N LEU A 74 8.90 23.11 8.02
CA LEU A 74 9.68 22.17 7.21
C LEU A 74 10.70 22.82 6.29
N SER A 75 10.75 24.15 6.12
CA SER A 75 11.72 24.80 5.23
C SER A 75 13.18 24.47 5.56
N GLY A 76 13.52 24.37 6.84
CA GLY A 76 14.86 23.95 7.27
C GLY A 76 15.19 22.51 6.86
N ALA A 77 14.23 21.59 7.02
CA ALA A 77 14.38 20.20 6.60
C ALA A 77 14.45 20.07 5.07
N ALA A 78 13.61 20.82 4.34
CA ALA A 78 13.60 20.86 2.88
C ALA A 78 14.95 21.38 2.34
N THR A 79 15.48 22.46 2.94
CA THR A 79 16.78 23.02 2.58
C THR A 79 17.92 22.03 2.85
N ALA A 80 17.92 21.36 4.01
CA ALA A 80 18.91 20.34 4.35
C ALA A 80 18.87 19.14 3.40
N ALA A 81 17.67 18.79 2.92
CA ALA A 81 17.47 17.71 1.94
C ALA A 81 17.68 18.16 0.48
N GLY A 82 17.89 19.45 0.22
CA GLY A 82 18.05 20.00 -1.13
C GLY A 82 16.80 19.89 -2.01
N VAL A 83 15.61 19.93 -1.41
CA VAL A 83 14.32 19.79 -2.12
C VAL A 83 13.46 21.03 -1.97
N THR A 84 12.61 21.28 -2.97
CA THR A 84 11.58 22.33 -2.89
C THR A 84 10.36 21.79 -2.15
N LEU A 85 9.92 22.51 -1.12
CA LEU A 85 8.69 22.18 -0.41
C LEU A 85 7.48 22.39 -1.33
N LEU A 86 6.64 21.37 -1.45
CA LEU A 86 5.38 21.42 -2.18
C LEU A 86 4.42 22.37 -1.46
N THR A 87 3.78 23.23 -2.23
CA THR A 87 2.72 24.13 -1.76
C THR A 87 1.43 23.71 -2.46
N PRO A 88 0.52 23.03 -1.77
CA PRO A 88 -0.80 22.72 -2.32
C PRO A 88 -1.50 24.01 -2.74
N THR A 89 -2.25 23.97 -3.84
CA THR A 89 -2.99 25.16 -4.32
C THR A 89 -4.47 25.10 -3.95
N SER A 90 -4.84 24.25 -2.98
CA SER A 90 -6.22 24.17 -2.53
C SER A 90 -6.61 25.51 -1.88
N THR A 91 -7.81 25.99 -2.17
CA THR A 91 -8.38 27.16 -1.46
C THR A 91 -8.82 26.80 -0.05
N SER A 92 -8.55 25.57 0.38
CA SER A 92 -9.07 24.93 1.57
C SER A 92 -7.97 24.43 2.51
N LEU A 93 -6.72 24.84 2.32
CA LEU A 93 -5.64 24.57 3.27
C LEU A 93 -6.07 24.93 4.71
N GLY A 94 -5.76 24.05 5.65
CA GLY A 94 -6.10 24.08 7.07
C GLY A 94 -7.55 23.76 7.40
N ASN A 95 -8.29 23.10 6.51
CA ASN A 95 -9.69 22.75 6.74
C ASN A 95 -9.87 21.41 7.50
N GLY A 96 -8.80 20.70 7.82
CA GLY A 96 -8.88 19.42 8.49
C GLY A 96 -9.05 18.23 7.55
N ARG A 97 -8.82 18.40 6.24
CA ARG A 97 -9.02 17.37 5.21
C ARG A 97 -7.76 17.23 4.37
N ILE A 98 -7.53 16.03 3.84
CA ILE A 98 -6.49 15.76 2.85
C ILE A 98 -7.18 15.64 1.50
N GLU A 99 -7.19 16.76 0.78
CA GLU A 99 -7.78 16.90 -0.54
C GLU A 99 -6.85 16.38 -1.65
N GLY A 100 -7.45 16.02 -2.77
CA GLY A 100 -6.78 15.28 -3.83
C GLY A 100 -6.92 13.78 -3.64
N SER A 101 -6.84 13.06 -4.77
CA SER A 101 -7.02 11.62 -4.76
C SER A 101 -5.78 10.91 -4.26
N TYR A 102 -5.95 9.76 -3.60
CA TYR A 102 -4.83 9.01 -3.01
C TYR A 102 -3.81 8.59 -4.09
N ASN A 103 -4.25 8.41 -5.34
CA ASN A 103 -3.41 8.07 -6.48
C ASN A 103 -3.04 9.27 -7.36
N SER A 104 -3.26 10.49 -6.89
CA SER A 104 -2.90 11.71 -7.62
C SER A 104 -1.39 11.76 -7.88
N THR A 105 -1.03 12.36 -9.00
CA THR A 105 0.36 12.65 -9.37
C THR A 105 0.61 14.16 -9.51
N SER A 106 -0.34 14.99 -9.05
CA SER A 106 -0.21 16.43 -9.08
C SER A 106 0.49 16.96 -7.83
N ASN A 107 1.52 17.78 -8.02
CA ASN A 107 2.26 18.45 -6.94
C ASN A 107 1.44 19.50 -6.17
N THR A 108 0.26 19.82 -6.67
CA THR A 108 -0.66 20.79 -6.05
C THR A 108 -1.65 20.15 -5.09
N ASP A 109 -1.71 18.81 -5.05
CA ASP A 109 -2.69 18.08 -4.25
C ASP A 109 -2.13 17.80 -2.86
N GLU A 110 -2.99 17.92 -1.85
CA GLU A 110 -2.60 17.72 -0.45
C GLU A 110 -2.23 16.26 -0.19
N SER A 111 -2.87 15.31 -0.88
CA SER A 111 -2.53 13.88 -0.83
C SER A 111 -1.08 13.58 -1.27
N VAL A 112 -0.50 14.40 -2.17
CA VAL A 112 0.90 14.28 -2.60
C VAL A 112 1.82 15.03 -1.62
N ALA A 113 1.44 16.25 -1.24
CA ALA A 113 2.19 17.03 -0.25
C ALA A 113 2.29 16.32 1.10
N PHE A 114 1.26 15.56 1.49
CA PHE A 114 1.24 14.69 2.68
C PHE A 114 2.53 13.87 2.77
N TRP A 115 2.86 13.14 1.71
CA TRP A 115 4.02 12.24 1.70
C TRP A 115 5.34 12.98 1.79
N GLN A 116 5.46 14.13 1.14
CA GLN A 116 6.65 14.95 1.29
C GLN A 116 6.80 15.47 2.71
N GLN A 117 5.72 16.00 3.28
CA GLN A 117 5.74 16.60 4.61
C GLN A 117 6.06 15.56 5.70
N VAL A 118 5.49 14.35 5.64
CA VAL A 118 5.81 13.31 6.62
C VAL A 118 7.25 12.79 6.50
N ARG A 119 7.83 12.78 5.28
CA ARG A 119 9.24 12.42 5.07
C ARG A 119 10.18 13.51 5.58
N LEU A 120 9.89 14.79 5.28
CA LEU A 120 10.64 15.93 5.81
C LEU A 120 10.54 16.07 7.34
N ALA A 121 9.40 15.67 7.91
CA ALA A 121 9.19 15.62 9.36
C ALA A 121 9.97 14.49 10.05
N ASN A 122 10.64 13.61 9.28
CA ASN A 122 11.32 12.39 9.74
C ASN A 122 10.37 11.38 10.40
N LEU A 123 9.12 11.32 9.94
CA LEU A 123 8.11 10.34 10.38
C LEU A 123 8.04 9.15 9.43
N ALA A 124 8.20 9.40 8.13
CA ALA A 124 8.25 8.38 7.10
C ALA A 124 9.65 8.32 6.47
N ALA A 125 10.08 7.12 6.08
CA ALA A 125 11.31 6.93 5.31
C ALA A 125 11.07 7.22 3.82
N GLY A 126 12.16 7.51 3.11
CA GLY A 126 12.17 7.69 1.65
C GLY A 126 12.57 9.10 1.23
N SER A 127 12.73 9.28 -0.08
CA SER A 127 13.10 10.56 -0.67
C SER A 127 11.98 11.59 -0.50
N ALA A 128 12.32 12.81 -0.07
CA ALA A 128 11.40 13.95 -0.06
C ALA A 128 11.44 14.75 -1.38
N SER A 129 12.14 14.27 -2.40
CA SER A 129 12.12 14.86 -3.73
C SER A 129 10.89 14.38 -4.47
N PHE A 130 9.95 15.29 -4.76
CA PHE A 130 8.73 15.06 -5.53
C PHE A 130 8.79 15.81 -6.88
N SER A 131 9.94 15.74 -7.54
CA SER A 131 10.12 16.32 -8.88
C SER A 131 9.29 15.58 -9.93
N THR A 132 9.05 14.29 -9.72
CA THR A 132 8.19 13.44 -10.56
C THR A 132 7.25 12.61 -9.68
N PRO A 133 6.13 13.17 -9.20
CA PRO A 133 5.28 12.53 -8.19
C PRO A 133 4.79 11.15 -8.57
N ALA A 134 4.58 10.91 -9.87
CA ALA A 134 4.23 9.60 -10.40
C ALA A 134 5.22 8.49 -9.95
N ASN A 135 6.51 8.80 -9.81
CA ASN A 135 7.54 7.84 -9.40
C ASN A 135 7.95 7.97 -7.92
N ASP A 136 7.74 9.13 -7.31
CA ASP A 136 8.24 9.46 -5.97
C ASP A 136 7.27 9.07 -4.84
N LEU A 137 5.99 8.90 -5.19
CA LEU A 137 4.95 8.42 -4.28
C LEU A 137 5.18 6.95 -3.87
N PRO A 138 4.79 6.57 -2.65
CA PRO A 138 5.03 5.22 -2.16
C PRO A 138 4.24 4.19 -2.95
N THR A 139 4.90 3.05 -3.13
CA THR A 139 4.32 1.84 -3.70
C THR A 139 4.36 0.72 -2.67
N ASN A 140 3.39 -0.18 -2.77
CA ASN A 140 3.31 -1.35 -1.92
C ASN A 140 4.26 -2.46 -2.39
N ALA A 141 4.27 -3.59 -1.69
CA ALA A 141 5.16 -4.73 -1.98
C ALA A 141 5.02 -5.32 -3.41
N ASP A 142 3.91 -5.08 -4.11
CA ASP A 142 3.66 -5.52 -5.48
C ASP A 142 3.74 -4.37 -6.51
N GLY A 143 4.24 -3.20 -6.09
CA GLY A 143 4.44 -2.03 -6.97
C GLY A 143 3.17 -1.22 -7.23
N GLY A 144 2.05 -1.56 -6.60
CA GLY A 144 0.80 -0.79 -6.66
C GLY A 144 0.88 0.48 -5.80
N ARG A 145 0.10 1.50 -6.17
CA ARG A 145 0.13 2.80 -5.49
C ARG A 145 -0.46 2.72 -4.09
N LEU A 146 0.22 3.33 -3.13
CA LEU A 146 -0.27 3.54 -1.77
C LEU A 146 -0.51 5.05 -1.56
N GLY A 147 -1.64 5.41 -0.99
CA GLY A 147 -1.93 6.81 -0.72
C GLY A 147 -3.01 7.01 0.33
N ILE A 148 -3.26 8.28 0.65
CA ILE A 148 -4.27 8.73 1.59
C ILE A 148 -5.14 9.83 0.96
N GLN A 149 -6.41 9.87 1.32
CA GLN A 149 -7.35 10.95 0.97
C GLN A 149 -8.46 11.07 2.04
N SER A 150 -9.18 12.20 2.07
CA SER A 150 -10.30 12.42 3.01
C SER A 150 -11.70 12.25 2.40
N THR A 151 -11.81 12.14 1.08
CA THR A 151 -13.08 11.79 0.41
C THR A 151 -13.20 10.27 0.34
N ALA A 152 -14.37 9.70 0.61
CA ALA A 152 -14.54 8.25 0.61
C ALA A 152 -14.20 7.67 -0.77
N PRO A 153 -13.24 6.74 -0.89
CA PRO A 153 -12.86 6.13 -2.17
C PRO A 153 -13.86 5.03 -2.57
N ILE A 154 -14.50 4.40 -1.59
CA ILE A 154 -15.48 3.32 -1.78
C ILE A 154 -16.77 3.72 -1.06
N THR A 155 -17.88 3.53 -1.75
CA THR A 155 -19.22 3.90 -1.28
C THR A 155 -19.51 3.31 0.10
N GLY A 156 -19.96 4.16 1.03
CA GLY A 156 -20.42 3.77 2.35
C GLY A 156 -19.32 3.51 3.38
N MET A 157 -18.04 3.75 3.08
CA MET A 157 -16.98 3.77 4.09
C MET A 157 -17.22 4.92 5.07
N THR A 158 -16.96 4.68 6.36
CA THR A 158 -17.13 5.66 7.44
C THR A 158 -15.77 5.96 8.06
N GLY A 159 -15.36 7.23 8.08
CA GLY A 159 -14.07 7.67 8.58
C GLY A 159 -13.77 9.09 8.08
N SER A 160 -12.72 9.72 8.62
CA SER A 160 -12.26 11.03 8.15
C SER A 160 -11.12 10.91 7.15
N TYR A 161 -10.38 9.80 7.21
CA TYR A 161 -9.26 9.52 6.34
C TYR A 161 -9.34 8.10 5.80
N PHE A 162 -8.89 7.93 4.57
CA PHE A 162 -8.91 6.66 3.87
C PHE A 162 -7.53 6.39 3.29
N VAL A 163 -6.91 5.28 3.69
CA VAL A 163 -5.68 4.76 3.09
C VAL A 163 -6.06 3.74 2.04
N CYS A 164 -5.62 3.92 0.80
CA CYS A 164 -5.87 2.96 -0.27
C CYS A 164 -4.58 2.43 -0.86
N SER A 165 -4.61 1.15 -1.24
CA SER A 165 -3.52 0.46 -1.91
C SER A 165 -4.02 -0.30 -3.12
N GLU A 166 -3.37 -0.12 -4.27
CA GLU A 166 -3.75 -0.74 -5.54
C GLU A 166 -2.97 -2.03 -5.82
N GLY A 167 -3.45 -2.85 -6.75
CA GLY A 167 -2.68 -4.00 -7.27
C GLY A 167 -2.60 -5.20 -6.32
N ILE A 168 -3.43 -5.26 -5.29
CA ILE A 168 -3.43 -6.35 -4.31
C ILE A 168 -4.22 -7.54 -4.85
N GLN A 169 -3.63 -8.74 -4.90
CA GLN A 169 -4.34 -9.94 -5.33
C GLN A 169 -5.52 -10.27 -4.41
N GLY A 170 -6.61 -10.82 -4.97
CA GLY A 170 -7.84 -11.12 -4.23
C GLY A 170 -7.62 -12.04 -3.03
N ARG A 171 -6.69 -12.99 -3.12
CA ARG A 171 -6.31 -13.84 -1.98
C ARG A 171 -5.73 -13.03 -0.81
N PHE A 172 -4.93 -12.01 -1.11
CA PHE A 172 -4.30 -11.15 -0.11
C PHE A 172 -5.32 -10.14 0.42
N ALA A 173 -6.18 -9.60 -0.45
CA ALA A 173 -7.26 -8.70 -0.04
C ALA A 173 -8.17 -9.35 1.01
N LYS A 174 -8.60 -10.60 0.79
CA LYS A 174 -9.37 -11.38 1.78
C LYS A 174 -8.60 -11.55 3.11
N GLN A 175 -7.30 -11.85 3.06
CA GLN A 175 -6.49 -12.04 4.27
C GLN A 175 -6.24 -10.74 5.04
N ILE A 176 -6.03 -9.63 4.33
CA ILE A 176 -5.90 -8.29 4.92
C ILE A 176 -7.18 -7.94 5.67
N ASP A 177 -8.33 -8.13 5.03
CA ASP A 177 -9.66 -7.87 5.57
C ASP A 177 -9.95 -8.70 6.84
N ILE A 178 -9.70 -10.02 6.80
CA ILE A 178 -9.81 -10.90 7.98
C ILE A 178 -8.91 -10.46 9.14
N THR A 179 -7.74 -9.87 8.84
CA THR A 179 -6.76 -9.50 9.88
C THR A 179 -7.01 -8.11 10.45
N LEU A 180 -7.57 -7.20 9.67
CA LEU A 180 -7.77 -5.80 10.04
C LEU A 180 -9.21 -5.47 10.45
N ASP A 181 -10.20 -6.26 10.01
CA ASP A 181 -11.63 -5.96 10.20
C ASP A 181 -12.46 -7.23 10.47
N ASP A 182 -13.46 -7.54 9.64
CA ASP A 182 -14.52 -8.53 9.91
C ASP A 182 -14.55 -9.71 8.92
N GLY A 183 -13.69 -9.71 7.89
CA GLY A 183 -13.69 -10.73 6.84
C GLY A 183 -14.73 -10.48 5.73
N ASN A 184 -15.47 -9.37 5.78
CA ASN A 184 -16.41 -8.94 4.75
C ASN A 184 -15.86 -7.76 3.93
N THR A 185 -15.34 -8.08 2.74
CA THR A 185 -14.71 -7.11 1.84
C THR A 185 -15.65 -6.02 1.28
N ALA A 186 -16.96 -6.13 1.52
CA ALA A 186 -17.96 -5.15 1.09
C ALA A 186 -18.35 -4.14 2.18
N THR A 187 -18.10 -4.42 3.45
CA THR A 187 -18.56 -3.60 4.59
C THR A 187 -17.42 -3.29 5.54
N GLY A 188 -17.71 -2.64 6.67
CA GLY A 188 -16.68 -2.32 7.65
C GLY A 188 -15.78 -1.15 7.24
N SER A 189 -14.68 -1.06 7.97
CA SER A 189 -13.57 -0.12 7.84
C SER A 189 -12.59 -0.49 6.73
N VAL A 190 -12.44 -1.79 6.41
CA VAL A 190 -11.64 -2.29 5.30
C VAL A 190 -12.58 -2.69 4.17
N ARG A 191 -12.36 -2.16 2.97
CA ARG A 191 -13.19 -2.52 1.80
C ARG A 191 -12.34 -2.76 0.58
N VAL A 192 -12.85 -3.64 -0.29
CA VAL A 192 -12.18 -4.03 -1.52
C VAL A 192 -13.05 -3.62 -2.70
N ALA A 193 -12.43 -2.97 -3.69
CA ALA A 193 -13.08 -2.57 -4.93
C ALA A 193 -12.24 -2.96 -6.16
N ALA A 194 -12.88 -3.08 -7.31
CA ALA A 194 -12.17 -3.24 -8.57
C ALA A 194 -11.62 -1.88 -9.02
N GLY A 195 -10.37 -1.88 -9.50
CA GLY A 195 -9.77 -0.73 -10.15
C GLY A 195 -10.13 -0.63 -11.64
N PRO A 196 -9.64 0.42 -12.32
CA PRO A 196 -8.83 1.51 -11.79
C PRO A 196 -9.65 2.54 -11.00
N TYR A 197 -8.99 3.27 -10.08
CA TYR A 197 -9.59 4.43 -9.41
C TYR A 197 -9.38 5.69 -10.23
N SER A 198 -10.47 6.42 -10.51
CA SER A 198 -10.49 7.62 -11.36
C SER A 198 -11.16 8.80 -10.67
N ASN A 199 -10.86 9.00 -9.38
CA ASN A 199 -11.37 10.09 -8.54
C ASN A 199 -12.90 10.08 -8.38
N LYS A 200 -13.51 8.89 -8.49
CA LYS A 200 -14.93 8.65 -8.29
C LYS A 200 -15.10 7.47 -7.34
N GLU A 201 -16.08 7.58 -6.45
CA GLU A 201 -16.45 6.51 -5.52
C GLU A 201 -16.65 5.18 -6.25
N LEU A 202 -15.93 4.17 -5.80
CA LEU A 202 -16.05 2.79 -6.27
C LEU A 202 -17.15 2.06 -5.49
N THR A 203 -17.57 0.94 -6.05
CA THR A 203 -18.49 0.00 -5.39
C THR A 203 -17.68 -1.12 -4.74
N ALA A 204 -17.95 -1.37 -3.46
CA ALA A 204 -17.31 -2.48 -2.75
C ALA A 204 -17.77 -3.83 -3.32
N ILE A 205 -16.89 -4.82 -3.30
CA ILE A 205 -17.16 -6.16 -3.84
C ILE A 205 -17.38 -7.13 -2.69
N ALA A 206 -18.46 -7.90 -2.76
CA ALA A 206 -18.75 -8.95 -1.78
C ALA A 206 -17.64 -10.02 -1.76
N THR A 207 -17.32 -10.55 -0.58
CA THR A 207 -16.23 -11.53 -0.39
C THR A 207 -16.33 -12.75 -1.33
N THR A 208 -17.56 -13.19 -1.62
CA THR A 208 -17.83 -14.32 -2.52
C THR A 208 -17.55 -14.02 -4.01
N ALA A 209 -17.52 -12.75 -4.40
CA ALA A 209 -17.23 -12.29 -5.76
C ALA A 209 -15.75 -11.96 -5.98
N ILE A 210 -14.91 -12.00 -4.93
CA ILE A 210 -13.47 -11.78 -5.05
C ILE A 210 -12.78 -13.01 -5.63
N VAL A 211 -12.09 -12.83 -6.75
CA VAL A 211 -11.31 -13.86 -7.46
C VAL A 211 -9.85 -13.78 -7.02
N ASP A 212 -9.30 -14.90 -6.53
CA ASP A 212 -8.00 -14.93 -5.85
C ASP A 212 -6.80 -14.48 -6.70
N ALA A 213 -6.87 -14.66 -8.03
CA ALA A 213 -5.82 -14.31 -8.97
C ALA A 213 -5.95 -12.89 -9.56
N THR A 214 -7.09 -12.22 -9.36
CA THR A 214 -7.36 -10.87 -9.84
C THR A 214 -6.83 -9.84 -8.85
N THR A 215 -6.38 -8.68 -9.34
CA THR A 215 -5.93 -7.57 -8.50
C THR A 215 -7.05 -6.60 -8.21
N TYR A 216 -7.03 -6.04 -7.01
CA TYR A 216 -8.04 -5.14 -6.48
C TYR A 216 -7.39 -3.96 -5.77
N ILE A 217 -8.23 -2.99 -5.44
CA ILE A 217 -7.91 -1.85 -4.58
C ILE A 217 -8.45 -2.17 -3.20
N VAL A 218 -7.61 -2.08 -2.18
CA VAL A 218 -8.01 -2.25 -0.78
C VAL A 218 -7.87 -0.91 -0.10
N CYS A 219 -8.96 -0.44 0.52
CA CYS A 219 -8.98 0.80 1.26
C CYS A 219 -9.36 0.55 2.72
N THR A 220 -8.77 1.32 3.63
CA THR A 220 -9.05 1.27 5.07
C THR A 220 -9.47 2.65 5.55
N ALA A 221 -10.52 2.73 6.37
CA ALA A 221 -11.00 3.95 7.00
C ALA A 221 -10.46 4.07 8.43
N PHE A 222 -10.12 5.29 8.85
CA PHE A 222 -9.79 5.61 10.23
C PHE A 222 -10.15 7.06 10.59
#